data_AF-W6KC47-F1
#
_entry.id   AF-W6KC47-F1
#
_cell.length_a   1.000
_cell.length_b   1.000
_cell.length_c   1.000
_cell.angle_alpha   90.00
_cell.angle_beta   90.00
_cell.angle_gamma   90.00
#
_symmetry.space_group_name_H-M   'P 1'
#
loop_
_entity.id
_entity.type
_entity.pdbx_description
1 polymer ?
#
loop_
_entity_poly.entity_id
_entity_poly.type
_entity_poly.pdbx_seq_one_letter_code
_entity_poly.pdbx_strand_id
1 'polypeptide(L)'
;MSIVDKGITQNVTVNGRRTSMKLEPENWKALEDICRWEGLSLHEICSLVDDLRDTDVASETATAPTRTSTVRAFIISYFRQALHDLQQLSDVVTDTRPTANSAIDRGSDRLKALLAPR
;
A
#
# COMPACT_ATOMS: atom_id res chain seq x y z
N MET A 1 -1.45 -23.48 8.33
CA MET A 1 -1.74 -22.18 7.69
C MET A 1 -2.21 -22.47 6.27
N SER A 2 -3.52 -22.53 6.05
CA SER A 2 -4.05 -22.75 4.70
C SER A 2 -3.86 -21.48 3.89
N ILE A 3 -3.11 -21.58 2.80
CA ILE A 3 -2.81 -20.49 1.86
C ILE A 3 -4.07 -19.93 1.16
N VAL A 4 -5.21 -20.64 1.25
CA VAL A 4 -6.46 -20.25 0.60
C VAL A 4 -7.54 -20.08 1.66
N ASP A 5 -7.39 -19.04 2.48
CA ASP A 5 -8.42 -18.71 3.46
C ASP A 5 -9.56 -17.92 2.80
N LYS A 6 -10.80 -18.18 3.22
CA LYS A 6 -12.00 -17.60 2.61
C LYS A 6 -12.02 -16.08 2.89
N GLY A 7 -12.16 -15.27 1.84
CA GLY A 7 -12.17 -13.81 1.98
C GLY A 7 -13.25 -13.29 2.96
N ILE A 8 -12.86 -12.33 3.80
CA ILE A 8 -13.68 -11.61 4.77
C ILE A 8 -14.17 -10.30 4.15
N THR A 9 -15.47 -10.04 4.24
CA THR A 9 -16.06 -8.77 3.81
C THR A 9 -16.08 -7.78 4.97
N GLN A 10 -15.53 -6.59 4.76
CA GLN A 10 -15.59 -5.47 5.71
C GLN A 10 -16.16 -4.22 5.04
N ASN A 11 -16.68 -3.30 5.85
CA ASN A 11 -17.16 -2.01 5.36
C ASN A 11 -16.10 -0.94 5.61
N VAL A 12 -15.73 -0.24 4.54
CA VAL A 12 -14.79 0.87 4.56
C VAL A 12 -15.42 2.09 3.91
N THR A 13 -15.11 3.28 4.41
CA THR A 13 -15.46 4.53 3.74
C THR A 13 -14.34 4.89 2.77
N VAL A 14 -14.68 5.04 1.49
CA VAL A 14 -13.76 5.42 0.42
C VAL A 14 -14.31 6.69 -0.22
N ASN A 15 -13.55 7.79 -0.20
CA ASN A 15 -13.99 9.08 -0.76
C ASN A 15 -15.38 9.51 -0.27
N GLY A 16 -15.62 9.35 1.03
CA GLY A 16 -16.91 9.66 1.68
C GLY A 16 -18.03 8.65 1.43
N ARG A 17 -17.80 7.59 0.65
CA ARG A 17 -18.80 6.57 0.31
C ARG A 17 -18.53 5.25 1.04
N ARG A 18 -19.53 4.77 1.79
CA ARG A 18 -19.46 3.44 2.42
C ARG A 18 -19.42 2.36 1.33
N THR A 19 -18.42 1.49 1.43
CA THR A 19 -18.16 0.42 0.48
C THR A 19 -17.89 -0.88 1.22
N SER A 20 -18.57 -1.94 0.83
CA SER A 20 -18.22 -3.30 1.25
C SER A 20 -17.10 -3.84 0.37
N MET A 21 -15.99 -4.26 0.96
CA MET A 21 -14.85 -4.84 0.27
C MET A 21 -14.55 -6.22 0.84
N LYS A 22 -14.20 -7.18 -0.03
CA LYS A 22 -13.88 -8.56 0.37
C LYS A 22 -12.41 -8.88 0.08
N LEU A 23 -11.63 -9.12 1.13
CA LEU A 23 -10.22 -9.49 1.06
C LEU A 23 -9.93 -10.72 1.92
N GLU A 24 -8.85 -11.41 1.58
CA GLU A 24 -8.28 -12.48 2.39
C GLU A 24 -7.86 -11.92 3.76
N PRO A 25 -7.95 -12.71 4.84
CA PRO A 25 -7.54 -12.26 6.18
C PRO A 25 -6.13 -11.65 6.23
N GLU A 26 -5.18 -12.27 5.53
CA GLU A 26 -3.80 -11.79 5.46
C GLU A 26 -3.68 -10.44 4.74
N ASN A 27 -4.53 -10.17 3.75
CA ASN A 27 -4.56 -8.87 3.08
C ASN A 27 -5.17 -7.78 3.98
N TRP A 28 -6.13 -8.13 4.84
CA TRP A 28 -6.61 -7.18 5.87
C TRP A 28 -5.53 -6.86 6.88
N LYS A 29 -4.82 -7.88 7.39
CA LYS A 29 -3.72 -7.70 8.35
C LYS A 29 -2.58 -6.87 7.76
N ALA A 30 -2.23 -7.12 6.50
CA ALA A 30 -1.26 -6.31 5.76
C ALA A 30 -1.67 -4.83 5.70
N LEU A 31 -2.95 -4.54 5.43
CA LEU A 31 -3.44 -3.15 5.45
C LEU A 31 -3.35 -2.52 6.83
N GLU A 32 -3.66 -3.26 7.90
CA GLU A 32 -3.52 -2.77 9.27
C GLU A 32 -2.07 -2.43 9.63
N ASP A 33 -1.11 -3.23 9.16
CA ASP A 33 0.31 -2.95 9.37
C ASP A 33 0.75 -1.70 8.60
N ILE A 34 0.31 -1.54 7.34
CA ILE A 34 0.54 -0.31 6.56
C ILE A 34 -0.08 0.90 7.26
N CYS A 35 -1.34 0.81 7.72
CA CYS A 35 -2.00 1.88 8.46
C CYS A 35 -1.18 2.30 9.68
N ARG A 36 -0.63 1.34 10.43
CA ARG A 36 0.21 1.60 11.61
C ARG A 36 1.53 2.29 11.25
N TRP A 37 2.15 1.89 10.14
CA TRP A 37 3.43 2.47 9.69
C TRP A 37 3.28 3.86 9.09
N GLU A 38 2.15 4.12 8.43
CA GLU A 38 1.85 5.41 7.80
C GLU A 38 1.14 6.39 8.73
N GLY A 39 0.60 5.92 9.87
CA GLY A 39 -0.21 6.75 10.76
C GLY A 39 -1.55 7.17 10.15
N LEU A 40 -2.06 6.39 9.20
CA LEU A 40 -3.31 6.64 8.48
C LEU A 40 -4.36 5.58 8.83
N SER A 41 -5.63 5.95 8.77
CA SER A 41 -6.73 5.01 8.90
C SER A 41 -6.91 4.15 7.65
N LEU A 42 -7.56 3.00 7.81
CA LEU A 42 -7.94 2.13 6.70
C LEU A 42 -8.77 2.87 5.63
N HIS A 43 -9.61 3.82 6.05
CA HIS A 43 -10.44 4.63 5.16
C HIS A 43 -9.60 5.59 4.31
N GLU A 44 -8.61 6.22 4.92
CA GLU A 44 -7.67 7.11 4.23
C GLU A 44 -6.83 6.34 3.22
N ILE A 45 -6.21 5.22 3.64
CA ILE A 45 -5.44 4.36 2.73
C ILE A 45 -6.31 3.87 1.57
N CYS A 46 -7.52 3.37 1.81
CA CYS A 46 -8.40 2.92 0.74
C CYS A 46 -8.86 4.06 -0.19
N SER A 47 -8.99 5.29 0.30
CA SER A 47 -9.31 6.46 -0.51
C SER A 47 -8.13 6.84 -1.41
N LEU A 48 -6.92 6.91 -0.86
CA LEU A 48 -5.69 7.18 -1.63
C LEU A 48 -5.47 6.15 -2.76
N VAL A 49 -5.73 4.88 -2.49
CA VAL A 49 -5.63 3.81 -3.49
C VAL A 49 -6.72 3.93 -4.57
N ASP A 50 -7.93 4.35 -4.21
CA ASP A 50 -9.03 4.54 -5.16
C ASP A 50 -8.77 5.76 -6.06
N ASP A 51 -8.16 6.82 -5.53
CA ASP A 51 -7.78 8.02 -6.29
C ASP A 51 -6.76 7.70 -7.40
N LEU A 52 -5.75 6.88 -7.09
CA LEU A 52 -4.78 6.40 -8.10
C LEU A 52 -5.43 5.56 -9.20
N ARG A 53 -6.43 4.76 -8.85
CA ARG A 53 -7.12 3.92 -9.83
C ARG A 53 -7.80 4.78 -10.89
N ASP A 54 -8.37 5.90 -10.48
CA ASP A 54 -9.14 6.78 -11.36
C ASP A 54 -8.22 7.62 -12.27
N THR A 55 -6.93 7.78 -11.95
CA THR A 55 -5.95 8.47 -12.81
C THR A 55 -5.41 7.60 -13.95
N ASP A 56 -5.34 6.28 -13.77
CA ASP A 56 -4.72 5.35 -14.75
C ASP A 56 -5.67 4.86 -15.85
N VAL A 57 -6.99 5.08 -15.71
CA VAL A 57 -8.04 4.54 -16.61
C VAL A 57 -8.24 5.34 -17.91
N ALA A 58 -7.23 6.09 -18.36
CA ALA A 58 -7.25 6.81 -19.64
C ALA A 58 -7.02 5.92 -20.89
N SER A 59 -6.94 4.59 -20.73
CA SER A 59 -6.72 3.66 -21.85
C SER A 59 -8.06 3.06 -22.33
N GLU A 60 -8.47 3.45 -23.54
CA GLU A 60 -9.81 3.22 -24.14
C GLU A 60 -10.18 1.73 -24.38
N THR A 61 -9.29 0.77 -24.07
CA THR A 61 -9.46 -0.64 -24.46
C THR A 61 -9.31 -1.64 -23.31
N ALA A 62 -9.07 -1.21 -22.07
CA ALA A 62 -8.91 -2.11 -20.91
C ALA A 62 -9.97 -1.85 -19.84
N THR A 63 -10.64 -2.92 -19.38
CA THR A 63 -11.57 -2.85 -18.23
C THR A 63 -10.83 -2.34 -17.01
N ALA A 64 -11.30 -1.22 -16.43
CA ALA A 64 -10.74 -0.65 -15.22
C ALA A 64 -10.64 -1.70 -14.10
N PRO A 65 -9.50 -1.80 -13.39
CA PRO A 65 -9.34 -2.77 -12.32
C PRO A 65 -10.37 -2.50 -11.21
N THR A 66 -10.87 -3.58 -10.60
CA THR A 66 -11.76 -3.44 -9.44
C THR A 66 -10.99 -2.85 -8.26
N ARG A 67 -11.66 -2.10 -7.39
CA ARG A 67 -11.02 -1.53 -6.20
C ARG A 67 -10.33 -2.59 -5.34
N THR A 68 -10.97 -3.74 -5.17
CA THR A 68 -10.41 -4.87 -4.42
C THR A 68 -9.12 -5.41 -5.07
N SER A 69 -9.04 -5.49 -6.39
CA SER A 69 -7.80 -5.86 -7.08
C SER A 69 -6.73 -4.78 -6.96
N THR A 70 -7.10 -3.50 -7.04
CA THR A 70 -6.17 -2.37 -6.87
C THR A 70 -5.57 -2.36 -5.46
N VAL A 71 -6.40 -2.58 -4.43
CA VAL A 71 -5.93 -2.66 -3.03
C VAL A 71 -4.95 -3.82 -2.84
N ARG A 72 -5.20 -4.99 -3.43
CA ARG A 72 -4.23 -6.10 -3.38
C ARG A 72 -2.91 -5.75 -4.08
N ALA A 73 -2.98 -5.13 -5.26
CA ALA A 73 -1.79 -4.68 -5.98
C ALA A 73 -1.01 -3.64 -5.18
N PHE A 74 -1.71 -2.70 -4.53
CA PHE A 74 -1.12 -1.70 -3.64
C PHE A 74 -0.36 -2.35 -2.49
N ILE A 75 -0.95 -3.32 -1.78
CA ILE A 75 -0.28 -4.02 -0.67
C ILE A 75 1.06 -4.62 -1.14
N ILE A 76 1.05 -5.32 -2.27
CA ILE A 76 2.26 -5.95 -2.82
C ILE A 76 3.31 -4.89 -3.19
N SER A 77 2.89 -3.82 -3.87
CA SER A 77 3.79 -2.75 -4.29
C SER A 77 4.38 -2.01 -3.09
N TYR A 78 3.60 -1.77 -2.05
CA TYR A 78 4.06 -1.15 -0.81
C TYR A 78 5.15 -1.98 -0.14
N PHE A 79 4.93 -3.29 0.06
CA PHE A 79 5.95 -4.13 0.67
C PHE A 79 7.19 -4.30 -0.19
N ARG A 80 7.05 -4.37 -1.53
CA ARG A 80 8.22 -4.39 -2.43
C ARG A 80 9.05 -3.12 -2.30
N GLN A 81 8.42 -1.95 -2.24
CA GLN A 81 9.12 -0.70 -2.03
C GLN A 81 9.78 -0.65 -0.64
N ALA A 82 9.07 -1.06 0.41
CA ALA A 82 9.62 -1.10 1.75
C ALA A 82 10.84 -2.03 1.86
N LEU A 83 10.82 -3.18 1.18
CA LEU A 83 11.96 -4.10 1.10
C LEU A 83 13.14 -3.48 0.33
N HIS A 84 12.87 -2.83 -0.81
CA HIS A 84 13.90 -2.15 -1.58
C HIS A 84 14.61 -1.06 -0.75
N ASP A 85 13.87 -0.25 0.01
CA ASP A 85 14.45 0.76 0.89
C ASP A 85 15.31 0.14 2.01
N LEU A 86 14.92 -1.03 2.53
CA LEU A 86 15.69 -1.76 3.52
C LEU A 86 17.01 -2.30 2.93
N GLN A 87 16.99 -2.78 1.69
CA GLN A 87 18.19 -3.24 0.98
C GLN A 87 19.16 -2.09 0.72
N GLN A 88 18.66 -0.93 0.28
CA GLN A 88 19.51 0.25 0.10
C GLN A 88 20.19 0.69 1.40
N LEU A 89 19.54 0.52 2.55
CA LEU A 89 20.16 0.78 3.85
C LEU A 89 21.25 -0.22 4.21
N SER A 90 21.03 -1.51 3.94
CA SER A 90 22.05 -2.52 4.22
C SER A 90 23.30 -2.28 3.38
N ASP A 91 23.14 -1.93 2.11
CA ASP A 91 24.26 -1.69 1.20
C ASP A 91 25.12 -0.51 1.68
N VAL A 92 24.50 0.57 2.16
CA VAL A 92 25.20 1.75 2.72
C VAL A 92 25.95 1.42 4.01
N VAL A 93 25.39 0.58 4.89
CA VAL A 93 26.03 0.20 6.16
C VAL A 93 27.25 -0.70 5.94
N THR A 94 27.26 -1.52 4.89
CA THR A 94 28.44 -2.33 4.52
C THR A 94 29.58 -1.53 3.90
N ASP A 95 29.33 -0.34 3.35
CA ASP A 95 30.35 0.39 2.57
C ASP A 95 31.16 1.41 3.41
N THR A 96 30.59 2.20 4.33
CA THR A 96 31.46 3.08 5.18
C THR A 96 30.78 3.71 6.41
N ARG A 97 31.54 3.75 7.52
CA ARG A 97 31.55 4.65 8.71
C ARG A 97 30.19 5.25 9.20
N PRO A 98 29.83 5.11 10.48
CA PRO A 98 28.50 5.46 10.97
C PRO A 98 28.25 6.97 10.89
N THR A 99 27.34 7.38 10.02
CA THR A 99 26.64 8.66 10.17
C THR A 99 25.18 8.36 10.48
N ALA A 100 24.88 8.41 11.76
CA ALA A 100 23.53 8.37 12.29
C ALA A 100 22.82 9.66 11.87
N ASN A 101 21.87 9.59 10.92
CA ASN A 101 20.61 10.36 10.91
C ASN A 101 19.98 10.39 9.50
N SER A 102 18.96 9.54 9.29
CA SER A 102 17.84 9.82 8.35
C SER A 102 16.70 8.79 8.44
N ALA A 103 16.71 7.87 9.40
CA ALA A 103 15.92 6.64 9.30
C ALA A 103 14.42 6.76 9.64
N ILE A 104 13.96 7.87 10.22
CA ILE A 104 12.66 7.93 10.92
C ILE A 104 11.52 8.58 10.09
N ASP A 105 11.79 9.29 8.98
CA ASP A 105 10.74 9.99 8.20
C ASP A 105 10.17 9.19 7.00
N ARG A 106 10.62 7.95 6.80
CA ARG A 106 10.43 7.25 5.51
C ARG A 106 9.04 6.65 5.24
N GLY A 107 8.16 6.57 6.24
CA GLY A 107 6.80 6.04 6.04
C GLY A 107 6.05 6.89 5.01
N SER A 108 5.81 8.16 5.36
CA SER A 108 5.09 9.10 4.50
C SER A 108 5.73 9.25 3.11
N ASP A 109 7.06 9.18 3.03
CA ASP A 109 7.79 9.28 1.77
C ASP A 109 7.58 8.06 0.85
N ARG A 110 7.44 6.85 1.40
CA ARG A 110 7.08 5.65 0.61
C ARG A 110 5.71 5.77 0.01
N LEU A 111 4.74 6.23 0.79
CA LEU A 111 3.39 6.42 0.31
C LEU A 111 3.39 7.48 -0.80
N LYS A 112 4.03 8.63 -0.59
CA LYS A 112 4.18 9.66 -1.64
C LYS A 112 4.86 9.11 -2.91
N ALA A 113 5.92 8.32 -2.77
CA ALA A 113 6.62 7.72 -3.91
C ALA A 113 5.74 6.72 -4.68
N LEU A 114 4.88 5.98 -3.98
CA LEU A 114 3.97 5.02 -4.57
C LEU A 114 2.72 5.69 -5.19
N LEU A 115 2.30 6.82 -4.63
CA LEU A 115 1.16 7.63 -5.09
C LEU A 115 1.54 8.65 -6.18
N ALA A 116 2.82 8.84 -6.49
CA ALA A 116 3.25 9.75 -7.54
C ALA A 116 2.84 9.22 -8.93
N PRO A 117 2.32 10.08 -9.83
CA PRO A 117 2.01 9.68 -11.20
C PRO A 117 3.28 9.19 -11.91
N ARG A 118 3.16 8.08 -12.64
CA ARG A 118 4.27 7.46 -13.38
C ARG A 118 4.41 8.01 -14.80
#